data_AF-A0AAV5WU81-F1
#
_entry.id   AF-A0AAV5WU81-F1
#
_cell.length_a   1.000
_cell.length_b   1.000
_cell.length_c   1.000
_cell.angle_alpha   90.00
_cell.angle_beta   90.00
_cell.angle_gamma   90.00
#
_symmetry.space_group_name_H-M   'P 1'
#
loop_
_entity.id
_entity.type
_entity.pdbx_description
1 polymer ?
#
loop_
_entity_poly.entity_id
_entity_poly.type
_entity_poly.pdbx_seq_one_letter_code
_entity_poly.pdbx_strand_id
1 'polypeptide(L)'
;LFLLVAPTQAATCNGKLSQDDQNVILAAHNKLRSAIAMGQYSGLGKTFIGAANMEAMQWNCDLENAAQAWANGCVFQHSTRKDSGENLYMYWNWQEVKTSDVTQKGCDSWSSEFQKYGLNGTTLTLAQFTAGIGHATQMAWATSSQLGCGIALCGDGNKQALMVCRYQKM
;
A
#
# COMPACT_ATOMS: atom_id res chain seq x y z
N LEU A 1 20.17 19.92 4.78
CA LEU A 1 20.32 18.78 5.71
C LEU A 1 19.92 17.52 4.93
N PHE A 2 20.88 16.78 4.39
CA PHE A 2 20.61 15.52 3.68
C PHE A 2 20.39 14.43 4.74
N LEU A 3 19.13 14.09 5.03
CA LEU A 3 18.84 12.86 5.76
C LEU A 3 18.90 11.71 4.75
N LEU A 4 19.97 10.93 4.82
CA LEU A 4 20.03 9.60 4.22
C LEU A 4 18.83 8.82 4.80
N VAL A 5 17.84 8.53 3.96
CA VAL A 5 16.78 7.58 4.29
C VAL A 5 17.49 6.24 4.43
N ALA A 6 17.71 5.79 5.67
CA ALA A 6 18.16 4.43 5.90
C ALA A 6 17.16 3.50 5.18
N PRO A 7 17.62 2.55 4.34
CA PRO A 7 16.71 1.61 3.73
C PRO A 7 16.04 0.83 4.87
N THR A 8 14.75 1.10 5.10
CA THR A 8 13.96 0.30 6.03
C THR A 8 13.74 -1.03 5.35
N GLN A 9 14.64 -1.98 5.61
CA GLN A 9 14.44 -3.39 5.26
C GLN A 9 13.18 -3.86 6.00
N ALA A 10 12.30 -4.58 5.30
CA ALA A 10 11.18 -5.24 5.95
C ALA A 10 11.71 -6.32 6.91
N ALA A 11 10.97 -6.57 7.99
CA ALA A 11 11.23 -7.70 8.87
C ALA A 11 11.11 -9.01 8.08
N THR A 12 11.98 -9.98 8.36
CA THR A 12 11.91 -11.29 7.71
C THR A 12 10.79 -12.13 8.29
N CYS A 13 9.76 -12.35 7.50
CA CYS A 13 8.62 -13.18 7.84
C CYS A 13 8.75 -14.56 7.17
N ASN A 14 8.26 -15.61 7.84
CA ASN A 14 8.13 -16.96 7.24
C ASN A 14 6.88 -17.07 6.34
N GLY A 15 6.52 -15.99 5.67
CA GLY A 15 5.32 -15.88 4.84
C GLY A 15 5.52 -16.35 3.40
N LYS A 16 4.46 -16.32 2.59
CA LYS A 16 4.51 -16.67 1.16
C LYS A 16 5.10 -15.56 0.29
N LEU A 17 5.10 -14.32 0.78
CA LEU A 17 5.61 -13.18 0.03
C LEU A 17 7.14 -13.13 0.17
N SER A 18 7.85 -12.93 -0.94
CA SER A 18 9.31 -12.88 -0.90
C SER A 18 9.83 -11.66 -0.14
N GLN A 19 11.02 -11.75 0.46
CA GLN A 19 11.64 -10.62 1.15
C GLN A 19 11.83 -9.41 0.23
N ASP A 20 12.13 -9.64 -1.05
CA ASP A 20 12.27 -8.59 -2.06
C ASP A 20 10.93 -7.89 -2.32
N ASP A 21 9.84 -8.64 -2.44
CA ASP A 21 8.50 -8.06 -2.60
C ASP A 21 8.10 -7.25 -1.36
N GLN A 22 8.36 -7.77 -0.15
CA GLN A 22 8.11 -7.04 1.11
C GLN A 22 8.89 -5.71 1.14
N ASN A 23 10.17 -5.74 0.75
CA ASN A 23 11.03 -4.56 0.68
C ASN A 23 10.52 -3.52 -0.33
N VAL A 24 10.09 -3.96 -1.52
CA VAL A 24 9.54 -3.07 -2.56
C VAL A 24 8.28 -2.37 -2.04
N ILE A 25 7.36 -3.12 -1.44
CA ILE A 25 6.11 -2.55 -0.92
C ILE A 25 6.39 -1.55 0.20
N LEU A 26 7.23 -1.94 1.17
CA LEU A 26 7.57 -1.08 2.31
C LEU A 26 8.27 0.21 1.83
N ALA A 27 9.21 0.09 0.89
CA ALA A 27 9.91 1.23 0.30
C ALA A 27 8.96 2.15 -0.47
N ALA A 28 8.01 1.61 -1.24
CA ALA A 28 7.02 2.40 -1.97
C ALA A 28 6.16 3.24 -1.02
N HIS A 29 5.69 2.64 0.08
CA HIS A 29 4.92 3.35 1.11
C HIS A 29 5.76 4.43 1.80
N ASN A 30 6.95 4.08 2.31
CA ASN A 30 7.78 5.04 3.04
C ASN A 30 8.33 6.16 2.14
N LYS A 31 8.58 5.89 0.86
CA LYS A 31 8.96 6.93 -0.13
C LYS A 31 7.83 7.93 -0.34
N LEU A 32 6.60 7.46 -0.53
CA LEU A 32 5.42 8.33 -0.65
C LEU A 32 5.24 9.18 0.61
N ARG A 33 5.24 8.53 1.78
CA ARG A 33 5.04 9.18 3.09
C ARG A 33 6.10 10.24 3.36
N SER A 34 7.38 9.94 3.08
CA SER A 34 8.49 10.87 3.23
C SER A 34 8.35 12.08 2.30
N ALA A 35 8.02 11.86 1.02
CA ALA A 35 7.81 12.95 0.07
C ALA A 35 6.64 13.86 0.48
N ILE A 36 5.53 13.30 0.99
CA ILE A 36 4.41 14.08 1.52
C ILE A 36 4.84 14.85 2.78
N ALA A 37 5.52 14.20 3.72
CA ALA A 37 5.97 14.82 4.97
C ALA A 37 6.87 16.04 4.72
N MET A 38 7.76 15.96 3.72
CA MET A 38 8.64 17.05 3.31
C MET A 38 7.96 18.12 2.45
N GLY A 39 6.68 17.98 2.11
CA GLY A 39 5.98 18.89 1.18
C GLY A 39 6.53 18.83 -0.25
N GLN A 40 7.10 17.69 -0.65
CA GLN A 40 7.72 17.45 -1.96
C GLN A 40 6.84 16.60 -2.89
N TYR A 41 5.68 16.15 -2.42
CA TYR A 41 4.73 15.40 -3.23
C TYR A 41 3.64 16.32 -3.77
N SER A 42 3.30 16.17 -5.04
CA SER A 42 2.18 16.89 -5.67
C SER A 42 1.20 15.91 -6.28
N GLY A 43 -0.09 16.22 -6.20
CA GLY A 43 -1.18 15.45 -6.81
C GLY A 43 -2.22 16.38 -7.41
N LEU A 44 -2.72 16.06 -8.61
CA LEU A 44 -3.65 16.89 -9.38
C LEU A 44 -3.20 18.37 -9.46
N GLY A 45 -1.91 18.58 -9.72
CA GLY A 45 -1.32 19.92 -9.86
C GLY A 45 -1.17 20.72 -8.55
N LYS A 46 -1.41 20.12 -7.38
CA LYS A 46 -1.26 20.77 -6.07
C LYS A 46 -0.23 20.06 -5.21
N THR A 47 0.68 20.83 -4.61
CA THR A 47 1.65 20.32 -3.64
C THR A 47 0.97 20.07 -2.30
N PHE A 48 1.26 18.91 -1.70
CA PHE A 48 0.73 18.53 -0.41
C PHE A 48 1.40 19.36 0.69
N ILE A 49 0.63 19.73 1.71
CA ILE A 49 1.18 20.38 2.90
C ILE A 49 2.01 19.35 3.66
N GLY A 50 3.22 19.74 4.06
CA GLY A 50 4.11 18.89 4.86
C GLY A 50 3.44 18.40 6.15
N ALA A 51 3.76 17.17 6.55
CA ALA A 51 3.18 16.51 7.71
C ALA A 51 4.26 16.31 8.79
N ALA A 52 4.07 16.97 9.95
CA ALA A 52 5.05 16.93 11.04
C ALA A 52 5.09 15.59 11.81
N ASN A 53 4.01 14.81 11.75
CA ASN A 53 3.82 13.57 12.51
C ASN A 53 3.54 12.35 11.60
N MET A 54 4.10 12.34 10.39
CA MET A 54 4.03 11.19 9.49
C MET A 54 4.95 10.07 10.01
N GLU A 55 4.36 9.01 10.57
CA GLU A 55 5.15 7.88 11.09
C GLU A 55 5.75 7.05 9.94
N ALA A 56 6.98 6.57 10.09
CA ALA A 56 7.52 5.58 9.15
C ALA A 56 6.81 4.23 9.36
N MET A 57 6.42 3.58 8.27
CA MET A 57 5.86 2.24 8.33
C MET A 57 6.96 1.22 8.61
N GLN A 58 6.62 0.21 9.40
CA GLN A 58 7.40 -0.99 9.65
C GLN A 58 6.62 -2.21 9.19
N TRP A 59 7.34 -3.21 8.69
CA TRP A 59 6.71 -4.45 8.25
C TRP A 59 6.27 -5.29 9.46
N ASN A 60 5.07 -5.86 9.38
CA ASN A 60 4.47 -6.66 10.43
C ASN A 60 4.06 -8.03 9.88
N CYS A 61 4.67 -9.09 10.39
CA CYS A 61 4.44 -10.46 9.91
C CYS A 61 3.02 -10.97 10.18
N ASP A 62 2.36 -10.54 11.26
CA ASP A 62 0.98 -10.94 11.55
C ASP A 62 0.01 -10.33 10.55
N LEU A 63 0.24 -9.06 10.17
CA LEU A 63 -0.51 -8.40 9.11
C LEU A 63 -0.27 -9.05 7.74
N GLU A 64 0.99 -9.40 7.41
CA GLU A 64 1.30 -10.14 6.18
C GLU A 64 0.55 -11.47 6.14
N ASN A 65 0.66 -12.28 7.20
CA ASN A 65 0.01 -13.59 7.26
C ASN A 65 -1.50 -13.47 7.11
N ALA A 66 -2.09 -12.48 7.79
CA ALA A 66 -3.53 -12.25 7.73
C ALA A 66 -3.99 -11.71 6.36
N ALA A 67 -3.19 -10.85 5.72
CA ALA A 67 -3.46 -10.34 4.37
C ALA A 67 -3.30 -11.44 3.31
N GLN A 68 -2.27 -12.27 3.43
CA GLN A 68 -2.03 -13.43 2.57
C GLN A 68 -3.16 -14.45 2.67
N ALA A 69 -3.65 -14.71 3.89
CA ALA A 69 -4.80 -15.60 4.09
C ALA A 69 -6.05 -15.09 3.34
N TRP A 70 -6.28 -13.77 3.31
CA TRP A 70 -7.38 -13.18 2.54
C TRP A 70 -7.13 -13.23 1.03
N ALA A 71 -5.92 -12.87 0.59
CA ALA A 71 -5.52 -12.91 -0.81
C ALA A 71 -5.70 -14.30 -1.41
N ASN A 72 -5.36 -15.37 -0.66
CA ASN A 72 -5.52 -16.76 -1.10
C ASN A 72 -6.97 -17.14 -1.47
N GLY A 73 -7.97 -16.39 -1.01
CA GLY A 73 -9.36 -16.59 -1.41
C GLY A 73 -9.65 -16.15 -2.85
N CYS A 74 -8.76 -15.35 -3.46
CA CYS A 74 -8.89 -14.90 -4.85
C CYS A 74 -10.22 -14.20 -5.18
N VAL A 75 -10.83 -13.54 -4.19
CA VAL A 75 -12.05 -12.73 -4.37
C VAL A 75 -11.67 -11.26 -4.23
N PHE A 76 -11.91 -10.47 -5.27
CA PHE A 76 -11.67 -9.03 -5.24
C PHE A 76 -12.77 -8.30 -4.44
N GLN A 77 -12.75 -8.49 -3.12
CA GLN A 77 -13.61 -7.75 -2.19
C GLN A 77 -12.87 -7.51 -0.87
N HIS A 78 -13.21 -6.42 -0.19
CA HIS A 78 -12.72 -6.16 1.16
C HIS A 78 -13.16 -7.24 2.15
N SER A 79 -12.29 -7.54 3.10
CA SER A 79 -12.63 -8.40 4.23
C SER A 79 -13.61 -7.71 5.19
N THR A 80 -14.22 -8.48 6.09
CA THR A 80 -15.15 -7.97 7.12
C THR A 80 -14.43 -7.49 8.39
N ARG A 81 -13.08 -7.50 8.38
CA ARG A 81 -12.25 -7.09 9.52
C ARG A 81 -12.36 -5.58 9.78
N LYS A 82 -12.28 -5.21 11.05
CA LYS A 82 -12.37 -3.82 11.52
C LYS A 82 -11.15 -3.37 12.31
N ASP A 83 -10.22 -4.28 12.56
CA ASP A 83 -9.03 -4.06 13.37
C ASP A 83 -7.83 -3.54 12.55
N SER A 84 -7.94 -3.48 11.23
CA SER A 84 -6.92 -2.94 10.32
C SER A 84 -7.56 -2.25 9.12
N GLY A 85 -6.91 -1.22 8.59
CA GLY A 85 -7.19 -0.73 7.24
C GLY A 85 -6.79 -1.77 6.19
N GLU A 86 -7.35 -1.68 4.98
CA GLU A 86 -7.14 -2.66 3.92
C GLU A 86 -7.15 -2.02 2.54
N ASN A 87 -6.15 -2.33 1.71
CA ASN A 87 -6.13 -1.99 0.28
C ASN A 87 -6.09 -3.27 -0.55
N LEU A 88 -6.81 -3.30 -1.68
CA LEU A 88 -6.82 -4.41 -2.63
C LEU A 88 -6.39 -3.93 -4.01
N TYR A 89 -5.66 -4.79 -4.72
CA TYR A 89 -5.33 -4.59 -6.12
C TYR A 89 -5.44 -5.92 -6.86
N MET A 90 -6.21 -5.94 -7.95
CA MET A 90 -6.35 -7.10 -8.81
C MET A 90 -5.65 -6.82 -10.15
N TYR A 91 -4.80 -7.75 -10.55
CA TYR A 91 -4.09 -7.72 -11.83
C TYR A 91 -4.52 -8.88 -12.71
N TRP A 92 -4.65 -8.62 -14.00
CA TRP A 92 -5.03 -9.60 -15.02
C TRP A 92 -3.99 -9.60 -16.14
N ASN A 93 -3.60 -10.78 -16.60
CA ASN A 93 -2.71 -10.94 -17.73
C ASN A 93 -3.13 -12.15 -18.60
N TRP A 94 -2.64 -12.20 -19.84
CA TRP A 94 -2.87 -13.34 -20.74
C TRP A 94 -1.87 -14.49 -20.48
N GLN A 95 -0.67 -14.14 -20.02
CA GLN A 95 0.34 -15.10 -19.56
C GLN A 95 0.32 -15.29 -18.04
N GLU A 96 1.01 -16.33 -17.58
CA GLU A 96 1.28 -16.55 -16.16
C GLU A 96 1.92 -15.31 -15.51
N VAL A 97 1.43 -14.97 -14.31
CA VAL A 97 1.84 -13.82 -13.51
C VAL A 97 2.71 -14.31 -12.36
N LYS A 98 3.73 -13.52 -12.00
CA LYS A 98 4.51 -13.67 -10.76
C LYS A 98 4.13 -12.58 -9.78
N THR A 99 4.37 -12.81 -8.49
CA THR A 99 4.13 -11.80 -7.44
C THR A 99 4.84 -10.48 -7.77
N SER A 100 6.10 -10.57 -8.19
CA SER A 100 6.94 -9.44 -8.60
C SER A 100 6.36 -8.58 -9.73
N ASP A 101 5.49 -9.13 -10.59
CA ASP A 101 4.86 -8.37 -11.69
C ASP A 101 3.79 -7.39 -11.17
N VAL A 102 3.34 -7.59 -9.93
CA VAL A 102 2.16 -6.97 -9.31
C VAL A 102 2.58 -6.04 -8.17
N THR A 103 3.62 -6.42 -7.42
CA THR A 103 4.12 -5.74 -6.22
C THR A 103 4.20 -4.22 -6.36
N GLN A 104 5.01 -3.72 -7.30
CA GLN A 104 5.17 -2.28 -7.52
C GLN A 104 3.92 -1.67 -8.18
N LYS A 105 3.30 -2.39 -9.13
CA LYS A 105 2.11 -1.89 -9.85
C LYS A 105 0.92 -1.62 -8.93
N GLY A 106 0.71 -2.46 -7.91
CA GLY A 106 -0.34 -2.25 -6.92
C GLY A 106 -0.10 -0.97 -6.11
N CYS A 107 1.13 -0.77 -5.63
CA CYS A 107 1.51 0.44 -4.91
C CYS A 107 1.39 1.71 -5.78
N ASP A 108 1.80 1.63 -7.04
CA ASP A 108 1.70 2.74 -8.00
C ASP A 108 0.23 3.04 -8.33
N SER A 109 -0.58 2.00 -8.55
CA SER A 109 -2.02 2.14 -8.81
C SER A 109 -2.70 2.87 -7.66
N TRP A 110 -2.50 2.42 -6.42
CA TRP A 110 -3.09 3.05 -5.25
C TRP A 110 -2.61 4.49 -5.09
N SER A 111 -1.31 4.76 -5.14
CA SER A 111 -0.77 6.11 -4.95
C SER A 111 -1.14 7.09 -6.08
N SER A 112 -1.37 6.59 -7.31
CA SER A 112 -1.77 7.40 -8.45
C SER A 112 -3.15 8.07 -8.27
N GLU A 113 -3.97 7.61 -7.33
CA GLU A 113 -5.24 8.25 -6.99
C GLU A 113 -5.04 9.71 -6.55
N PHE A 114 -3.91 10.06 -5.93
CA PHE A 114 -3.60 11.46 -5.64
C PHE A 114 -3.42 12.31 -6.91
N GLN A 115 -2.92 11.72 -8.00
CA GLN A 115 -2.83 12.42 -9.28
C GLN A 115 -4.19 12.63 -9.93
N LYS A 116 -5.10 11.66 -9.74
CA LYS A 116 -6.42 11.65 -10.36
C LYS A 116 -7.43 12.52 -9.61
N TYR A 117 -7.43 12.48 -8.29
CA TYR A 117 -8.46 13.09 -7.45
C TYR A 117 -7.96 14.27 -6.62
N GLY A 118 -6.64 14.30 -6.33
CA GLY A 118 -6.04 15.32 -5.48
C GLY A 118 -6.47 15.23 -4.01
N LEU A 119 -5.69 15.85 -3.13
CA LEU A 119 -6.08 16.07 -1.74
C LEU A 119 -6.01 17.57 -1.46
N ASN A 120 -7.08 18.15 -0.92
CA ASN A 120 -7.11 19.56 -0.53
C ASN A 120 -6.96 19.66 0.98
N GLY A 121 -5.83 20.20 1.45
CA GLY A 121 -5.49 20.22 2.87
C GLY A 121 -5.02 18.85 3.39
N THR A 122 -5.26 18.59 4.67
CA THR A 122 -4.76 17.39 5.39
C THR A 122 -5.87 16.43 5.82
N THR A 123 -7.13 16.72 5.50
CA THR A 123 -8.29 15.95 5.94
C THR A 123 -8.97 15.29 4.74
N LEU A 124 -9.30 14.01 4.87
CA LEU A 124 -10.10 13.28 3.92
C LEU A 124 -11.58 13.62 4.11
N THR A 125 -12.20 14.22 3.10
CA THR A 125 -13.65 14.46 3.10
C THR A 125 -14.41 13.24 2.56
N LEU A 126 -15.69 13.12 2.92
CA LEU A 126 -16.55 12.06 2.39
C LEU A 126 -16.63 12.11 0.85
N ALA A 127 -16.74 13.31 0.26
CA ALA A 127 -16.79 13.49 -1.18
C ALA A 127 -15.54 12.93 -1.89
N GLN A 128 -14.35 13.20 -1.34
CA GLN A 128 -13.09 12.65 -1.84
C GLN A 128 -13.02 11.13 -1.65
N PHE A 129 -13.45 10.61 -0.50
CA PHE A 129 -13.50 9.17 -0.27
C PHE A 129 -14.39 8.47 -1.30
N THR A 130 -15.59 8.99 -1.54
CA THR A 130 -16.52 8.46 -2.55
C THR A 130 -16.03 8.60 -3.98
N ALA A 131 -15.11 9.53 -4.27
CA ALA A 131 -14.47 9.66 -5.58
C ALA A 131 -13.46 8.52 -5.87
N GLY A 132 -13.03 7.80 -4.83
CA GLY A 132 -12.12 6.66 -4.95
C GLY A 132 -10.66 6.97 -4.62
N ILE A 133 -10.39 7.91 -3.72
CA ILE A 133 -9.01 8.20 -3.22
C ILE A 133 -8.59 7.34 -2.00
N GLY A 134 -9.44 6.36 -1.64
CA GLY A 134 -9.33 5.60 -0.40
C GLY A 134 -8.00 4.87 -0.27
N HIS A 135 -7.47 4.32 -1.37
CA HIS A 135 -6.23 3.55 -1.30
C HIS A 135 -5.02 4.45 -1.07
N ALA A 136 -4.89 5.54 -1.84
CA ALA A 136 -3.82 6.53 -1.66
C ALA A 136 -3.82 7.12 -0.25
N THR A 137 -4.99 7.48 0.27
CA THR A 137 -5.12 8.04 1.61
C THR A 137 -4.78 7.03 2.70
N GLN A 138 -5.07 5.74 2.51
CA GLN A 138 -4.61 4.70 3.42
C GLN A 138 -3.08 4.54 3.41
N MET A 139 -2.43 4.57 2.24
CA MET A 139 -0.96 4.52 2.15
C MET A 139 -0.30 5.70 2.90
N ALA A 140 -0.92 6.89 2.81
CA ALA A 140 -0.42 8.13 3.40
C ALA A 140 -1.01 8.45 4.79
N TRP A 141 -1.74 7.53 5.43
CA TRP A 141 -2.40 7.81 6.70
C TRP A 141 -1.37 8.00 7.82
N ALA A 142 -1.31 9.20 8.43
CA ALA A 142 -0.17 9.62 9.23
C ALA A 142 0.19 8.68 10.38
N THR A 143 -0.82 8.14 11.08
CA THR A 143 -0.64 7.25 12.25
C THR A 143 -0.63 5.76 11.92
N SER A 144 -0.76 5.38 10.65
CA SER A 144 -0.57 3.97 10.26
C SER A 144 0.92 3.69 10.16
N SER A 145 1.46 2.94 11.13
CA SER A 145 2.90 2.63 11.25
C SER A 145 3.24 1.15 11.14
N GLN A 146 2.24 0.28 11.03
CA GLN A 146 2.41 -1.15 10.75
C GLN A 146 1.81 -1.49 9.40
N LEU A 147 2.56 -2.23 8.59
CA LEU A 147 2.19 -2.66 7.24
C LEU A 147 2.47 -4.15 7.06
N GLY A 148 1.54 -4.89 6.47
CA GLY A 148 1.81 -6.23 5.99
C GLY A 148 0.90 -6.57 4.81
N CYS A 149 1.45 -7.23 3.81
CA CYS A 149 0.73 -7.53 2.58
C CYS A 149 0.90 -8.98 2.16
N GLY A 150 -0.09 -9.50 1.42
CA GLY A 150 -0.01 -10.80 0.78
C GLY A 150 -0.44 -10.70 -0.68
N ILE A 151 0.13 -11.57 -1.51
CA ILE A 151 -0.19 -11.69 -2.93
C ILE A 151 -0.54 -13.14 -3.23
N ALA A 152 -1.70 -13.37 -3.83
CA ALA A 152 -2.09 -14.68 -4.33
C ALA A 152 -2.16 -14.65 -5.86
N LEU A 153 -1.58 -15.67 -6.49
CA LEU A 153 -1.80 -15.95 -7.91
C LEU A 153 -3.14 -16.68 -8.04
N CYS A 154 -3.98 -16.19 -8.94
CA CYS A 154 -5.39 -16.54 -9.05
C CYS A 154 -5.74 -16.97 -10.48
N GLY A 155 -6.88 -17.66 -10.61
CA GLY A 155 -7.42 -18.13 -11.89
C GLY A 155 -6.61 -19.24 -12.54
N ASP A 156 -7.13 -19.77 -13.65
CA ASP A 156 -6.50 -20.88 -14.37
C ASP A 156 -5.15 -20.45 -14.97
N GLY A 157 -4.10 -21.20 -14.63
CA GLY A 157 -2.74 -20.94 -15.09
C GLY A 157 -2.11 -19.67 -14.50
N ASN A 158 -2.53 -19.24 -13.30
CA ASN A 158 -1.94 -18.10 -12.57
C ASN A 158 -1.94 -16.80 -13.38
N LYS A 159 -3.00 -16.56 -14.16
CA LYS A 159 -3.14 -15.40 -15.05
C LYS A 159 -3.68 -14.15 -14.35
N GLN A 160 -4.03 -14.28 -13.08
CA GLN A 160 -4.51 -13.19 -12.25
C GLN A 160 -3.66 -13.13 -10.99
N ALA A 161 -3.66 -11.98 -10.33
CA ALA A 161 -3.08 -11.87 -9.01
C ALA A 161 -3.85 -10.87 -8.16
N LEU A 162 -4.15 -11.28 -6.93
CA LEU A 162 -4.76 -10.43 -5.92
C LEU A 162 -3.71 -10.04 -4.89
N MET A 163 -3.43 -8.75 -4.80
CA MET A 163 -2.63 -8.15 -3.74
C MET A 163 -3.55 -7.54 -2.69
N VAL A 164 -3.29 -7.86 -1.42
CA VAL A 164 -3.99 -7.31 -0.25
C VAL A 164 -2.93 -6.72 0.68
N CYS A 165 -3.07 -5.46 1.06
CA CYS A 165 -2.26 -4.83 2.10
C CYS A 165 -3.11 -4.45 3.29
N ARG A 166 -2.56 -4.61 4.50
CA ARG A 166 -3.20 -4.24 5.76
C ARG A 166 -2.36 -3.24 6.53
N TYR A 167 -3.07 -2.37 7.24
CA TYR A 167 -2.51 -1.20 7.89
C TYR A 167 -3.02 -1.10 9.32
N GLN A 168 -2.11 -0.90 10.27
CA GLN A 168 -2.47 -0.64 11.66
C GLN A 168 -1.64 0.49 12.24
N LYS A 169 -2.18 1.12 13.28
CA LYS A 169 -1.42 1.96 14.20
C LYS A 169 -0.76 1.05 15.25
N MET A 170 0.49 1.33 15.63
CA MET A 170 1.14 0.70 16.78
C MET A 170 0.45 1.03 18.11
#